data_AF-A0A9X2H462-F1
#
_entry.id   AF-A0A9X2H462-F1
#
_cell.length_a   1.000
_cell.length_b   1.000
_cell.length_c   1.000
_cell.angle_alpha   90.00
_cell.angle_beta   90.00
_cell.angle_gamma   90.00
#
_symmetry.space_group_name_H-M   'P 1'
#
loop_
_entity.id
_entity.type
_entity.pdbx_description
1 polymer ?
#
loop_
_entity_poly.entity_id
_entity_poly.type
_entity_poly.pdbx_seq_one_letter_code
_entity_poly.pdbx_strand_id
1 'polypeptide(L)'
;MAQRSSDLLLWHMDHHHFMKYLRHAPNHPSYGVVQRVYENAKGVDEIIWLHRCYWDYADWLEARGDINFAEWVVHCDSNPFEDWTLSRLLMYWLWLDECHRFREGLPTPNPYPPMGYVGWADDNHTGRSARS
;
A
#
# COMPACT_ATOMS: atom_id res chain seq x y z
N MET A 1 34.77 0.84 1.17
CA MET A 1 33.77 0.20 0.29
C MET A 1 32.44 0.23 1.00
N ALA A 2 31.53 1.08 0.52
CA ALA A 2 30.27 1.40 1.15
C ALA A 2 29.17 0.46 0.65
N GLN A 3 28.66 -0.39 1.53
CA GLN A 3 27.45 -1.18 1.31
C GLN A 3 26.70 -1.30 2.64
N ARG A 4 26.19 -0.16 3.13
CA ARG A 4 25.36 -0.08 4.36
C ARG A 4 24.33 1.05 4.24
N SER A 5 23.70 1.20 3.08
CA SER A 5 22.80 2.33 2.83
C SER A 5 21.43 1.97 2.26
N SER A 6 21.15 0.71 1.92
CA SER A 6 19.85 0.30 1.38
C SER A 6 18.78 0.07 2.45
N ASP A 7 19.17 -0.44 3.62
CA ASP A 7 18.20 -0.96 4.59
C ASP A 7 17.68 0.13 5.55
N LEU A 8 18.32 1.30 5.56
CA LEU A 8 17.90 2.48 6.34
C LEU A 8 17.06 3.48 5.52
N LEU A 9 16.84 3.24 4.23
CA LEU A 9 16.04 4.10 3.35
C LEU A 9 14.56 3.69 3.26
N LEU A 10 14.18 2.57 3.87
CA LEU A 10 12.79 2.10 3.93
C LEU A 10 11.96 2.75 5.07
N TRP A 11 12.63 3.47 5.98
CA TRP A 11 12.02 3.92 7.24
C TRP A 11 11.76 5.42 7.34
N HIS A 12 12.18 6.21 6.36
CA HIS A 12 11.80 7.62 6.22
C HIS A 12 11.27 7.85 4.80
N MET A 13 9.95 7.84 4.67
CA MET A 13 9.27 8.10 3.40
C MET A 13 8.31 9.26 3.63
N ASP A 14 8.91 10.45 3.65
CA ASP A 14 8.20 11.73 3.65
C ASP A 14 7.31 11.85 2.40
N HIS A 15 6.54 12.94 2.32
CA HIS A 15 5.65 13.20 1.17
C HIS A 15 6.38 13.12 -0.18
N HIS A 16 7.60 13.64 -0.27
CA HIS A 16 8.35 13.64 -1.53
C HIS A 16 8.75 12.22 -1.94
N HIS A 17 9.22 11.40 -1.01
CA HIS A 17 9.56 10.00 -1.25
C HIS A 17 8.32 9.17 -1.60
N PHE A 18 7.19 9.41 -0.93
CA PHE A 18 5.94 8.75 -1.25
C PHE A 18 5.45 9.09 -2.67
N MET A 19 5.47 10.37 -3.04
CA MET A 19 5.11 10.77 -4.40
C MET A 19 6.09 10.25 -5.45
N LYS A 20 7.38 10.09 -5.11
CA LYS A 20 8.36 9.43 -5.96
C LYS A 20 8.01 7.95 -6.13
N TYR A 21 7.73 7.24 -5.04
CA TYR A 21 7.29 5.84 -5.06
C TYR A 21 6.08 5.65 -5.98
N LEU A 22 5.05 6.47 -5.83
CA LEU A 22 3.84 6.40 -6.67
C LEU A 22 4.14 6.53 -8.17
N ARG A 23 5.14 7.34 -8.55
CA ARG A 23 5.55 7.55 -9.96
C ARG A 23 6.42 6.44 -10.54
N HIS A 24 7.09 5.64 -9.70
CA HIS A 24 8.03 4.60 -10.15
C HIS A 24 7.38 3.21 -10.25
N ALA A 25 6.05 3.14 -10.20
CA ALA A 25 5.32 1.89 -10.38
C ALA A 25 5.46 1.36 -11.83
N PRO A 26 5.32 0.04 -12.05
CA PRO A 26 5.36 -0.54 -13.39
C PRO A 26 4.34 0.10 -14.34
N ASN A 27 4.62 0.07 -15.64
CA ASN A 27 3.71 0.62 -16.65
C ASN A 27 2.50 -0.32 -16.90
N HIS A 28 1.56 -0.35 -15.95
CA HIS A 28 0.31 -1.09 -16.03
C HIS A 28 -0.87 -0.17 -15.63
N PRO A 29 -2.06 -0.24 -16.28
CA PRO A 29 -3.18 0.65 -15.98
C PRO A 29 -3.63 0.65 -14.51
N SER A 30 -3.56 -0.50 -13.83
CA SER A 30 -3.89 -0.62 -12.40
C SER A 30 -2.91 0.15 -11.48
N TYR A 31 -1.76 0.56 -12.00
CA TYR A 31 -0.75 1.31 -11.24
C TYR A 31 -0.76 2.81 -11.57
N GLY A 32 -1.78 3.28 -12.28
CA GLY A 32 -2.02 4.72 -12.43
C GLY A 32 -2.36 5.36 -11.09
N VAL A 33 -1.80 6.53 -10.80
CA VAL A 33 -2.11 7.29 -9.59
C VAL A 33 -3.47 7.98 -9.74
N VAL A 34 -4.34 7.80 -8.76
CA VAL A 34 -5.67 8.39 -8.68
C VAL A 34 -5.80 9.12 -7.36
N GLN A 35 -6.39 10.31 -7.40
CA GLN A 35 -6.70 11.11 -6.21
C GLN A 35 -8.19 11.03 -5.88
N ARG A 36 -8.51 11.00 -4.59
CA ARG A 36 -9.87 11.20 -4.06
C ARG A 36 -9.81 12.12 -2.85
N VAL A 37 -10.91 12.82 -2.56
CA VAL A 37 -11.00 13.79 -1.45
C VAL A 37 -11.86 13.20 -0.34
N TYR A 38 -11.38 13.31 0.90
CA TYR A 38 -12.08 12.90 2.11
C TYR A 38 -11.88 13.94 3.21
N GLU A 39 -12.86 14.11 4.09
CA GLU A 39 -12.69 14.92 5.29
C GLU A 39 -11.82 14.18 6.32
N ASN A 40 -10.85 14.88 6.89
CA ASN A 40 -10.01 14.37 7.98
C ASN A 40 -10.67 14.58 9.36
N ALA A 41 -9.98 14.25 10.46
CA ALA A 41 -10.56 14.32 11.81
C ALA A 41 -10.91 15.76 12.25
N LYS A 42 -10.43 16.78 11.54
CA LYS A 42 -10.73 18.20 11.78
C LYS A 42 -11.83 18.73 10.85
N GLY A 43 -12.44 17.89 10.02
CA GLY A 43 -13.42 18.29 9.01
C GLY A 43 -12.80 19.08 7.86
N VAL A 44 -11.51 18.89 7.58
CA VAL A 44 -10.81 19.54 6.47
C VAL A 44 -10.65 18.54 5.33
N ASP A 45 -10.94 19.00 4.11
CA ASP A 45 -10.72 18.22 2.88
C ASP A 45 -9.23 17.87 2.72
N GLU A 46 -8.94 16.57 2.71
CA GLU A 46 -7.62 16.01 2.45
C GLU A 46 -7.64 15.26 1.12
N ILE A 47 -6.61 15.50 0.28
CA ILE A 47 -6.44 14.79 -0.98
C ILE A 47 -5.62 13.53 -0.74
N ILE A 48 -6.26 12.38 -0.93
CA ILE A 48 -5.62 11.06 -0.79
C ILE A 48 -5.13 10.57 -2.15
N TRP A 49 -3.84 10.25 -2.23
CA TRP A 49 -3.16 9.80 -3.45
C TRP A 49 -2.79 8.32 -3.35
N LEU A 50 -3.38 7.47 -4.18
CA LEU A 50 -3.08 6.03 -4.24
C LEU A 50 -2.99 5.55 -5.68
N HIS A 51 -2.37 4.39 -5.91
CA HIS A 51 -2.54 3.67 -7.17
C HIS A 51 -3.97 3.15 -7.32
N ARG A 52 -4.44 3.05 -8.56
CA ARG A 52 -5.77 2.55 -8.91
C ARG A 52 -6.08 1.20 -8.26
N CYS A 53 -5.13 0.27 -8.22
CA CYS A 53 -5.34 -1.04 -7.59
C CYS A 53 -5.74 -0.95 -6.11
N TYR A 54 -5.22 0.03 -5.37
CA TYR A 54 -5.61 0.24 -3.97
C TYR A 54 -7.02 0.83 -3.86
N TRP A 55 -7.40 1.71 -4.79
CA TRP A 55 -8.78 2.21 -4.86
C TRP A 55 -9.76 1.11 -5.24
N ASP A 56 -9.43 0.29 -6.23
CA ASP A 56 -10.26 -0.85 -6.63
C ASP A 56 -10.44 -1.84 -5.46
N TYR A 57 -9.39 -2.03 -4.64
CA TYR A 57 -9.46 -2.84 -3.42
C TYR A 57 -10.34 -2.20 -2.34
N ALA A 58 -10.18 -0.91 -2.08
CA ALA A 58 -11.01 -0.17 -1.13
C ALA A 58 -12.50 -0.20 -1.53
N ASP A 59 -12.80 0.06 -2.81
CA ASP A 59 -14.16 0.01 -3.35
C ASP A 59 -14.77 -1.40 -3.19
N TRP A 60 -13.97 -2.44 -3.39
CA TRP A 60 -14.39 -3.82 -3.19
C TRP A 60 -14.70 -4.14 -1.72
N LEU A 61 -13.88 -3.64 -0.78
CA LEU A 61 -14.14 -3.78 0.66
C LEU A 61 -15.41 -3.02 1.09
N GLU A 62 -15.59 -1.78 0.62
CA GLU A 62 -16.78 -0.97 0.91
C GLU A 62 -18.06 -1.61 0.34
N ALA A 63 -18.01 -2.12 -0.90
CA ALA A 63 -19.16 -2.80 -1.51
C ALA A 63 -19.61 -4.05 -0.74
N ARG A 64 -18.72 -4.67 0.02
CA ARG A 64 -19.01 -5.80 0.92
C ARG A 64 -19.49 -5.38 2.31
N GLY A 65 -19.35 -4.10 2.65
CA GLY A 65 -19.55 -3.59 4.01
C GLY A 65 -18.43 -4.00 4.97
N ASP A 66 -17.26 -4.42 4.46
CA ASP A 66 -16.12 -4.80 5.30
C ASP A 66 -15.48 -3.54 5.94
N ILE A 67 -15.56 -2.38 5.28
CA ILE A 67 -15.05 -1.09 5.78
C ILE A 67 -16.00 0.06 5.43
N ASN A 68 -15.82 1.19 6.12
CA ASN A 68 -16.22 2.54 5.68
C ASN A 68 -14.92 3.34 5.50
N PHE A 69 -14.53 3.65 4.26
CA PHE A 69 -13.22 4.24 4.00
C PHE A 69 -13.09 5.64 4.58
N ALA A 70 -14.17 6.43 4.60
CA ALA A 70 -14.17 7.78 5.19
C ALA A 70 -13.90 7.75 6.71
N GLU A 71 -14.51 6.80 7.43
CA GLU A 71 -14.20 6.59 8.86
C GLU A 71 -12.76 6.16 9.06
N TRP A 72 -12.21 5.40 8.12
CA TRP A 72 -10.82 4.95 8.16
C TRP A 72 -9.82 6.08 7.91
N VAL A 73 -10.15 7.03 7.04
CA VAL A 73 -9.40 8.28 6.85
C VAL A 73 -9.33 9.05 8.17
N VAL A 74 -10.47 9.27 8.83
CA VAL A 74 -10.53 9.95 10.14
C VAL A 74 -9.74 9.19 11.21
N HIS A 75 -9.84 7.86 11.23
CA HIS A 75 -9.11 7.02 12.16
C HIS A 75 -7.59 7.14 11.95
N CYS A 76 -7.11 7.06 10.71
CA CYS A 76 -5.70 7.17 10.39
C CYS A 76 -5.14 8.58 10.63
N ASP A 77 -5.92 9.64 10.36
CA ASP A 77 -5.53 11.03 10.67
C ASP A 77 -5.41 11.26 12.19
N SER A 78 -6.28 10.63 12.98
CA SER A 78 -6.23 10.69 14.45
C SER A 78 -5.11 9.84 15.06
N ASN A 79 -4.55 8.90 14.30
CA ASN A 79 -3.52 7.95 14.74
C ASN A 79 -2.33 7.99 13.77
N PRO A 80 -1.61 9.12 13.67
CA PRO A 80 -0.48 9.24 12.76
C PRO A 80 0.64 8.28 13.17
N PHE A 81 1.38 7.80 12.17
CA PHE A 81 2.55 6.95 12.38
C PHE A 81 3.80 7.62 11.81
N GLU A 82 4.77 7.87 12.69
CA GLU A 82 6.05 8.50 12.35
C GLU A 82 5.88 9.79 11.52
N ASP A 83 6.57 9.88 10.38
CA ASP A 83 6.54 10.97 9.40
C ASP A 83 5.69 10.62 8.16
N TRP A 84 4.84 9.59 8.26
CA TRP A 84 4.10 9.09 7.11
C TRP A 84 2.97 10.05 6.76
N THR A 85 2.80 10.29 5.46
CA THR A 85 1.59 10.97 4.98
C THR A 85 0.36 10.10 5.20
N LEU A 86 -0.81 10.73 5.34
CA LEU A 86 -2.08 10.00 5.47
C LEU A 86 -2.32 9.03 4.31
N SER A 87 -1.99 9.45 3.08
CA SER A 87 -2.04 8.60 1.89
C SER A 87 -1.16 7.36 2.02
N ARG A 88 0.07 7.49 2.54
CA ARG A 88 0.97 6.36 2.77
C ARG A 88 0.43 5.42 3.83
N LEU A 89 -0.09 5.95 4.93
CA LEU A 89 -0.65 5.15 6.02
C LEU A 89 -1.86 4.32 5.55
N LEU A 90 -2.78 4.95 4.82
CA LEU A 90 -3.93 4.25 4.21
C LEU A 90 -3.49 3.19 3.20
N MET A 91 -2.51 3.52 2.33
CA MET A 91 -1.95 2.56 1.38
C MET A 91 -1.38 1.31 2.10
N TYR A 92 -0.62 1.53 3.18
CA TYR A 92 -0.02 0.45 3.94
C TYR A 92 -1.07 -0.47 4.56
N TRP A 93 -2.13 0.09 5.16
CA TRP A 93 -3.20 -0.72 5.76
C TRP A 93 -4.00 -1.51 4.74
N LEU A 94 -4.32 -0.90 3.59
CA LEU A 94 -4.96 -1.62 2.47
C LEU A 94 -4.08 -2.77 1.99
N TRP A 95 -2.79 -2.50 1.77
CA TRP A 95 -1.84 -3.51 1.33
C TRP A 95 -1.70 -4.65 2.34
N LEU A 96 -1.59 -4.34 3.63
CA LEU A 96 -1.44 -5.34 4.69
C LEU A 96 -2.67 -6.27 4.76
N ASP A 97 -3.88 -5.70 4.69
CA ASP A 97 -5.12 -6.48 4.67
C ASP A 97 -5.19 -7.37 3.42
N GLU A 98 -4.91 -6.83 2.23
CA GLU A 98 -4.92 -7.61 0.99
C GLU A 98 -3.90 -8.76 1.03
N CYS A 99 -2.71 -8.51 1.58
CA CYS A 99 -1.68 -9.52 1.79
C CYS A 99 -2.14 -10.64 2.73
N HIS A 100 -2.81 -10.27 3.83
CA HIS A 100 -3.36 -11.25 4.78
C HIS A 100 -4.46 -12.08 4.13
N ARG A 101 -5.39 -11.46 3.41
CA ARG A 101 -6.47 -12.18 2.72
C ARG A 101 -5.92 -13.15 1.68
N PHE A 102 -4.98 -12.70 0.86
CA PHE A 102 -4.35 -13.55 -0.14
C PHE A 102 -3.65 -14.75 0.50
N ARG A 103 -2.90 -14.54 1.59
CA ARG A 103 -2.20 -15.60 2.32
C ARG A 103 -3.14 -16.65 2.91
N GLU A 104 -4.25 -16.21 3.47
CA GLU A 104 -5.24 -17.08 4.12
C GLU A 104 -6.24 -17.69 3.12
N GLY A 105 -6.10 -17.42 1.82
CA GLY A 105 -7.04 -17.86 0.80
C GLY A 105 -8.45 -17.28 0.97
N LEU A 106 -8.56 -16.13 1.64
CA LEU A 106 -9.81 -15.39 1.77
C LEU A 106 -10.16 -14.74 0.43
N PRO A 107 -11.45 -14.42 0.19
CA PRO A 107 -11.85 -13.70 -1.01
C PRO A 107 -11.06 -12.40 -1.19
N THR A 108 -10.61 -12.17 -2.41
CA THR A 108 -9.93 -10.95 -2.88
C THR A 108 -10.56 -10.56 -4.24
N PRO A 109 -10.50 -9.28 -4.66
CA PRO A 109 -11.00 -8.90 -5.98
C PRO A 109 -10.16 -9.48 -7.13
N ASN A 110 -8.90 -9.82 -6.85
CA ASN A 110 -7.95 -10.34 -7.82
C ASN A 110 -7.42 -11.72 -7.40
N PRO A 111 -7.25 -12.68 -8.33
CA PRO A 111 -6.72 -14.01 -8.04
C PRO A 111 -5.18 -14.06 -7.95
N TYR A 112 -4.51 -12.90 -8.04
CA TYR A 112 -3.05 -12.77 -8.02
C TYR A 112 -2.61 -11.98 -6.77
N PRO A 113 -1.35 -12.14 -6.33
CA PRO A 113 -0.87 -11.49 -5.11
C PRO A 113 -0.85 -9.95 -5.23
N PRO A 114 -0.98 -9.22 -4.10
CA PRO A 114 -0.89 -7.76 -4.07
C PRO A 114 0.41 -7.21 -4.65
N MET A 115 0.41 -5.95 -5.07
CA MET A 115 1.62 -5.27 -5.54
C MET A 115 2.73 -5.36 -4.47
N GLY A 116 3.91 -5.83 -4.86
CA GLY A 116 5.06 -5.91 -3.95
C GLY A 116 4.94 -6.99 -2.86
N TYR A 117 3.94 -7.88 -2.93
CA TYR A 117 3.86 -9.04 -2.06
C TYR A 117 5.07 -9.95 -2.28
N VAL A 118 5.72 -10.34 -1.17
CA VAL A 118 6.79 -11.32 -1.13
C VAL A 118 6.29 -12.51 -0.31
N GLY A 119 6.27 -13.70 -0.91
CA GLY A 119 5.85 -14.92 -0.23
C GLY A 119 6.94 -15.46 0.70
N TRP A 120 6.54 -16.17 1.76
CA TRP A 120 7.48 -16.85 2.67
C TRP A 120 8.43 -17.85 1.98
N ALA A 121 8.10 -18.33 0.78
CA ALA A 121 8.95 -19.23 0.00
C ALA A 121 10.02 -18.49 -0.83
N ASP A 122 9.87 -17.17 -1.04
CA ASP A 122 10.78 -16.39 -1.89
C ASP A 122 12.11 -16.11 -1.18
N ASP A 123 12.12 -16.09 0.16
CA ASP A 123 13.33 -15.95 0.98
C ASP A 123 14.28 -17.15 0.87
N ASN A 124 13.77 -18.33 0.49
CA ASN A 124 14.55 -19.57 0.41
C ASN A 124 15.06 -19.90 -1.00
N HIS A 125 14.70 -19.12 -2.03
CA HIS A 125 15.03 -19.43 -3.42
C HIS A 125 16.14 -18.57 -4.04
N THR A 126 16.68 -17.58 -3.33
CA THR A 126 17.89 -16.86 -3.77
C THR A 126 19.19 -17.65 -3.55
N GLY A 127 19.12 -18.88 -3.02
CA GLY A 127 20.28 -19.68 -2.61
C GLY A 127 20.74 -20.83 -3.53
N ARG A 128 20.08 -21.14 -4.66
CA ARG A 128 20.57 -22.17 -5.60
C ARG A 128 20.34 -21.77 -7.05
N SER A 129 21.31 -21.05 -7.61
CA SER A 129 21.63 -21.23 -9.02
C SER A 129 22.08 -22.68 -9.21
N ALA A 130 21.15 -23.53 -9.67
CA ALA A 130 21.48 -24.77 -10.31
C ALA A 130 22.29 -24.43 -11.56
N ARG A 131 23.61 -24.58 -11.48
CA ARG A 131 24.47 -24.67 -12.65
C ARG A 131 24.10 -25.97 -13.37
N SER A 132 23.42 -25.84 -14.51
CA SER A 132 23.44 -26.85 -15.57
C SER A 132 24.77 -26.80 -16.30
#